data_AF-A0A0B1TRS0-F1
#
_entry.id   AF-A0A0B1TRS0-F1
#
_cell.length_a   1.000
_cell.length_b   1.000
_cell.length_c   1.000
_cell.angle_alpha   90.00
_cell.angle_beta   90.00
_cell.angle_gamma   90.00
#
_symmetry.space_group_name_H-M   'P 1'
#
loop_
_entity.id
_entity.type
_entity.pdbx_description
1 polymer ?
#
loop_
_entity_poly.entity_id
_entity_poly.type
_entity_poly.pdbx_seq_one_letter_code
_entity_poly.pdbx_strand_id
1 'polypeptide(L)' 'MSKNVVLQWGEMPSSVAYISTGQIMGWGNKAIEIRSVDTGHLDGVFMHKKAQKLKFLCERNDKVSTLGALAIL' A
#
# COMPACT_ATOMS: atom_id res chain seq x y z
N MET A 1 10.16 9.69 -20.28
CA MET A 1 11.05 9.69 -19.09
C MET A 1 10.24 9.13 -17.93
N SER A 2 10.42 7.86 -17.57
CA SER A 2 9.90 7.33 -16.31
C SER A 2 10.67 8.02 -15.17
N LYS A 3 10.01 8.91 -14.43
CA LYS A 3 10.61 9.49 -13.23
C LYS A 3 10.72 8.38 -12.19
N ASN A 4 11.95 8.04 -11.80
CA ASN A 4 12.17 7.14 -10.69
C ASN A 4 11.86 7.91 -9.39
N VAL A 5 10.65 7.72 -8.88
CA VAL A 5 10.21 8.29 -7.61
C VAL A 5 10.60 7.31 -6.51
N VAL A 6 11.40 7.77 -5.55
CA VAL A 6 11.74 6.99 -4.36
C VAL A 6 10.69 7.26 -3.29
N LEU A 7 9.99 6.21 -2.86
CA LEU A 7 8.98 6.29 -1.80
C LEU A 7 9.65 6.16 -0.43
N GLN A 8 9.48 7.16 0.43
CA GLN A 8 10.00 7.16 1.80
C GLN A 8 8.89 6.85 2.80
N TRP A 9 8.72 5.56 3.11
CA TRP A 9 7.74 5.10 4.11
C TRP A 9 8.18 5.47 5.53
N GLY A 10 7.22 5.82 6.40
CA GLY A 10 7.50 6.05 7.82
C GLY A 10 7.82 4.75 8.57
N GLU A 11 7.25 3.64 8.12
CA GLU A 11 7.62 2.27 8.50
C GLU A 11 7.70 1.41 7.24
N MET A 12 8.69 0.50 7.17
CA MET A 12 8.80 -0.40 6.02
C MET A 12 7.52 -1.24 5.88
N PRO A 13 6.75 -1.10 4.79
CA PRO A 13 5.50 -1.81 4.64
C PRO A 13 5.77 -3.31 4.45
N SER A 14 4.95 -4.13 5.10
CA SER A 14 4.95 -5.59 4.94
C SER A 14 4.36 -6.04 3.59
N SER A 15 3.58 -5.17 2.95
CA SER A 15 2.98 -5.36 1.63
C SER A 15 2.65 -3.99 1.04
N VAL A 16 2.69 -3.86 -0.29
CA VAL A 16 2.36 -2.63 -1.01
C VAL A 16 1.40 -2.93 -2.16
N ALA A 17 0.42 -2.07 -2.38
CA ALA A 17 -0.57 -2.22 -3.44
C ALA A 17 -0.70 -0.96 -4.29
N TYR A 18 -0.66 -1.12 -5.63
CA TYR A 18 -1.11 -0.07 -6.53
C TYR A 18 -2.63 -0.05 -6.56
N ILE A 19 -3.19 1.15 -6.51
CA ILE A 19 -4.63 1.37 -6.67
C ILE A 19 -4.89 2.21 -7.92
N SER A 20 -6.08 2.04 -8.49
CA SER A 20 -6.44 2.56 -9.83
C SER A 20 -6.33 4.08 -10.00
N THR A 21 -6.21 4.82 -8.89
CA THR A 21 -6.12 6.27 -8.83
C THR A 21 -4.69 6.84 -8.93
N GLY A 22 -3.69 6.05 -9.33
CA GLY A 22 -2.30 6.52 -9.41
C GLY A 22 -1.64 6.65 -8.03
N GLN A 23 -2.15 5.89 -7.07
CA GLN A 23 -1.66 5.86 -5.70
C GLN A 23 -1.11 4.48 -5.37
N ILE A 24 -0.24 4.45 -4.38
CA ILE A 24 0.31 3.25 -3.78
C ILE A 24 0.02 3.25 -2.29
N MET A 25 -0.53 2.14 -1.81
CA MET A 25 -0.81 1.93 -0.40
C MET A 25 0.23 0.98 0.17
N GLY A 26 0.78 1.28 1.35
CA GLY A 26 1.72 0.44 2.07
C GLY A 26 1.18 0.07 3.45
N TRP A 27 1.18 -1.24 3.78
CA TRP A 27 0.72 -1.75 5.07
C TRP A 27 1.88 -1.90 6.04
N GLY A 28 2.01 -0.95 6.96
CA GLY A 28 2.80 -1.11 8.18
C GLY A 28 2.03 -1.89 9.26
N ASN A 29 2.76 -2.32 10.28
CA ASN A 29 2.22 -2.86 11.53
C ASN A 29 1.38 -1.84 12.30
N LYS A 30 1.74 -0.55 12.20
CA LYS A 30 1.10 0.54 12.97
C LYS A 30 0.12 1.37 12.16
N ALA A 31 0.42 1.56 10.87
CA ALA A 31 -0.36 2.40 9.99
C ALA A 31 -0.36 1.88 8.56
N ILE A 32 -1.41 2.21 7.83
CA ILE A 32 -1.46 2.11 6.37
C ILE A 32 -1.15 3.50 5.82
N GLU A 33 -0.13 3.61 4.98
CA GLU A 33 0.25 4.85 4.30
C GLU A 33 -0.25 4.82 2.85
N ILE A 34 -0.79 5.93 2.35
CA ILE A 34 -1.19 6.11 0.96
C ILE A 34 -0.33 7.22 0.37
N ARG A 35 0.32 6.95 -0.76
CA ARG A 35 1.21 7.89 -1.43
C ARG A 35 0.89 8.02 -2.90
N SER A 36 1.14 9.20 -3.46
CA SER A 36 1.10 9.43 -4.90
C SER A 36 2.27 8.70 -5.57
N VAL A 37 1.99 7.95 -6.64
CA VAL A 37 3.04 7.24 -7.40
C VAL A 37 3.96 8.23 -8.13
N ASP A 38 3.41 9.33 -8.60
CA ASP A 38 4.13 10.31 -9.43
C ASP A 38 5.04 11.25 -8.63
N THR A 39 4.73 11.47 -7.35
CA THR A 39 5.42 12.46 -6.52
C THR A 39 6.00 11.87 -5.24
N GLY A 40 5.51 10.71 -4.79
CA GLY A 40 5.84 10.11 -3.50
C GLY A 40 5.24 10.83 -2.29
N HIS A 41 4.45 11.89 -2.54
CA HIS A 41 3.77 12.66 -1.50
C HIS A 41 2.83 11.77 -0.69
N LEU A 42 2.74 12.06 0.62
CA LEU A 42 1.86 11.34 1.53
C LEU A 42 0.44 11.89 1.42
N ASP A 43 -0.43 11.12 0.79
CA ASP A 43 -1.82 11.52 0.55
C ASP A 43 -2.73 11.15 1.73
N GLY A 44 -2.36 10.13 2.52
CA GLY A 44 -3.12 9.74 3.70
C GLY A 44 -2.44 8.71 4.58
N VAL A 45 -2.86 8.65 5.85
CA VAL A 45 -2.41 7.67 6.83
C VAL A 45 -3.59 7.18 7.66
N PHE A 46 -3.77 5.86 7.71
CA PHE A 46 -4.73 5.22 8.61
C PHE A 46 -3.99 4.55 9.75
N MET A 47 -4.17 5.08 10.97
CA MET A 47 -3.50 4.59 12.17
C MET A 47 -4.40 3.63 12.94
N HIS A 48 -3.84 2.54 13.45
CA HIS A 48 -4.56 1.62 14.31
C HIS A 48 -4.26 1.91 15.79
N LYS A 49 -5.28 1.79 16.66
CA LYS A 49 -5.09 1.91 18.12
C LYS A 49 -4.19 0.82 18.70
N LYS A 50 -4.05 -0.31 18.01
CA LYS A 50 -3.17 -1.44 18.34
C LYS A 50 -2.57 -2.01 17.06
N ALA A 51 -1.31 -2.42 17.10
CA ALA A 51 -0.66 -3.09 15.98
C ALA A 51 -1.37 -4.41 15.66
N GLN A 52 -1.76 -4.60 14.40
CA GLN A 52 -2.46 -5.79 13.93
C GLN A 52 -1.81 -6.26 12.63
N LYS A 53 -1.70 -7.59 12.45
CA LYS A 53 -1.25 -8.17 11.19
C LYS A 53 -2.40 -8.12 10.19
N LEU A 54 -2.48 -7.05 9.43
CA LEU A 54 -3.49 -6.87 8.40
C LEU A 54 -3.21 -7.83 7.23
N LYS A 55 -4.25 -8.50 6.76
CA LYS A 55 -4.19 -9.33 5.54
C LYS A 55 -4.95 -8.60 4.45
N PHE A 56 -4.37 -8.57 3.25
CA PHE A 56 -5.03 -7.97 2.10
C PHE A 56 -6.06 -8.94 1.53
N LEU A 57 -7.15 -8.38 1.01
CA LEU A 57 -8.18 -9.07 0.25
C LEU A 57 -8.27 -8.29 -1.07
N CYS A 58 -7.71 -8.78 -2.19
CA CYS A 58 -8.05 -8.19 -3.49
C CYS A 58 -9.29 -8.88 -4.02
N GLU A 59 -10.15 -8.10 -4.63
CA GLU A 59 -11.21 -8.60 -5.48
C GLU A 59 -10.75 -8.57 -6.95
N ARG A 60 -10.78 -9.72 -7.62
CA ARG A 60 -10.62 -9.81 -9.08
C ARG A 60 -11.70 -10.73 -9.63
N ASN A 61 -12.52 -10.23 -10.57
CA ASN A 61 -13.66 -10.97 -11.13
C ASN A 61 -14.65 -11.48 -10.06
N ASP A 62 -15.09 -10.60 -9.14
CA ASP A 62 -16.03 -10.92 -8.05
C ASP A 62 -15.53 -12.01 -7.07
N LYS A 63 -14.23 -12.30 -7.09
CA LYS A 63 -13.59 -13.25 -6.17
C LYS A 63 -12.60 -12.52 -5.27
N VAL A 64 -12.86 -12.59 -3.98
CA VAL A 64 -12.00 -12.07 -2.94
C VAL A 64 -10.87 -13.08 -2.65
N SER A 65 -9.62 -12.69 -2.91
CA SER A 65 -8.42 -13.53 -2.69
C SER A 65 -7.45 -12.83 -1.73
N THR A 66 -6.91 -13.57 -0.76
CA THR A 66 -5.84 -13.07 0.10
C THR A 66 -4.53 -13.06 -0.67
N LEU A 67 -3.98 -11.88 -0.96
CA LEU A 67 -2.71 -11.75 -1.67
C LEU A 67 -1.57 -11.53 -0.69
N GLY A 68 -0.49 -12.30 -0.89
CA GLY A 68 0.81 -12.02 -0.30
C GLY A 68 1.56 -10.97 -1.12
N ALA A 69 2.59 -10.38 -0.50
CA ALA A 69 3.41 -9.28 -1.04
C ALA A 69 3.95 -9.48 -2.48
N LEU A 70 3.95 -10.69 -3.02
CA LEU A 70 4.48 -11.03 -4.34
C LEU A 70 3.52 -10.73 -5.50
N ALA A 71 2.24 -10.48 -5.23
CA ALA A 71 1.21 -10.49 -6.28
C ALA A 71 0.74 -9.09 -6.71
N ILE A 72 1.56 -8.06 -6.47
CA ILE A 72 1.24 -6.66 -6.80
C ILE A 72 2.31 -6.07 -7.74
N LEU A 73 2.93 -6.94 -8.55
CA LEU A 73 3.70 -6.58 -9.73
C LEU A 73 3.03 -7.16 -10.98
#